data_AF-A0A931DBB1-F1
#
_entry.id   AF-A0A931DBB1-F1
#
_cell.length_a   1.000
_cell.length_b   1.000
_cell.length_c   1.000
_cell.angle_alpha   90.00
_cell.angle_beta   90.00
_cell.angle_gamma   90.00
#
_symmetry.space_group_name_H-M   'P 1'
#
loop_
_entity.id
_entity.type
_entity.pdbx_description
1 polymer ?
#
loop_
_entity_poly.entity_id
_entity_poly.type
_entity_poly.pdbx_seq_one_letter_code
_entity_poly.pdbx_strand_id
1 'polypeptide(L)'
;MTCSFVQVHTVSTHGESDRRVSKRSSTGEGYVAYTPEFTTMVQAPLVSLRTSGAFDETNRAPGGEASGWTSGHRDGACGRRLEDFAPATARTAVRIRLPDMRPLAEPDTMTSSTATGGRRRLIAAGVIAGPLYVLTSLAEVVLTPGFDPTRHAWSQLALADQGWIHVLNLIATGTLLVVFAIGLSTVRPRSRAVPPLVAVFGLSMVVAGIFPVDPGNGFPAGSGDPDAPSPSALVHFGAGAVGFVAVAIGLVLVARRLTAHGSTGLARTARVVAPVFVLAFAFMASGVGGMAAGIVVFTISLIALFAAISAIALEFLKHPHRRL
;
A
#
# COMPACT_ATOMS: atom_id res chain seq x y z
N MET A 1 56.53 10.82 -22.12
CA MET A 1 55.81 11.07 -23.41
C MET A 1 55.24 9.73 -23.84
N THR A 2 53.99 9.58 -24.24
CA THR A 2 53.01 10.58 -24.75
C THR A 2 51.64 10.41 -24.07
N CYS A 3 50.81 11.45 -24.04
CA CYS A 3 49.42 11.33 -23.59
C CYS A 3 48.50 10.80 -24.71
N SER A 4 47.35 10.25 -24.35
CA SER A 4 46.16 10.20 -25.21
C SER A 4 44.90 10.26 -24.34
N PHE A 5 44.02 11.21 -24.62
CA PHE A 5 42.76 11.41 -23.90
C PHE A 5 41.65 10.54 -24.52
N VAL A 6 40.69 10.12 -23.69
CA VAL A 6 39.38 9.63 -24.17
C VAL A 6 38.36 10.75 -23.95
N GLN A 7 37.70 11.16 -25.02
CA GLN A 7 36.81 12.33 -25.05
C GLN A 7 35.35 11.89 -24.80
N VAL A 8 34.73 12.42 -23.74
CA VAL A 8 33.32 12.17 -23.41
C VAL A 8 32.48 13.36 -23.87
N HIS A 9 31.57 13.13 -24.81
CA HIS A 9 30.61 14.15 -25.25
C HIS A 9 29.37 14.18 -24.34
N THR A 10 29.15 15.30 -23.66
CA THR A 10 27.86 15.64 -23.03
C THR A 10 27.16 16.68 -23.90
N VAL A 11 25.92 16.40 -24.31
CA VAL A 11 25.09 17.34 -25.07
C VAL A 11 24.35 18.23 -24.08
N SER A 12 24.50 19.54 -24.21
CA SER A 12 23.78 20.55 -23.42
C SER A 12 22.98 21.47 -24.35
N THR A 13 21.69 21.65 -24.06
CA THR A 13 20.79 22.51 -24.83
C THR A 13 20.60 23.84 -24.12
N HIS A 14 21.08 24.94 -24.72
CA HIS A 14 20.80 26.31 -24.27
C HIS A 14 19.54 26.90 -24.93
N GLY A 15 18.94 27.89 -24.27
CA GLY A 15 17.84 28.73 -24.77
C GLY A 15 17.89 30.11 -24.10
N GLU A 16 17.57 31.19 -24.83
CA GLU A 16 18.05 32.56 -24.56
C GLU A 16 17.13 33.63 -25.20
N SER A 17 16.99 34.89 -24.75
CA SER A 17 17.52 35.58 -23.54
C SER A 17 16.35 35.97 -22.57
N ASP A 18 15.98 37.18 -22.13
CA ASP A 18 16.39 38.60 -22.31
C ASP A 18 15.96 39.42 -21.05
N ARG A 19 16.56 40.60 -20.86
CA ARG A 19 16.11 41.78 -20.06
C ARG A 19 16.29 41.87 -18.53
N ARG A 20 17.32 42.67 -18.20
CA ARG A 20 17.23 43.99 -17.51
C ARG A 20 17.40 44.14 -15.97
N VAL A 21 18.39 44.98 -15.63
CA VAL A 21 18.36 46.10 -14.65
C VAL A 21 18.73 45.84 -13.16
N SER A 22 20.05 45.71 -12.96
CA SER A 22 20.90 46.65 -12.18
C SER A 22 21.00 46.62 -10.62
N LYS A 23 22.26 46.91 -10.21
CA LYS A 23 22.77 47.67 -9.04
C LYS A 23 23.15 46.96 -7.72
N ARG A 24 24.36 47.38 -7.28
CA ARG A 24 24.98 47.39 -5.93
C ARG A 24 25.67 46.12 -5.39
N SER A 25 26.99 46.25 -5.34
CA SER A 25 27.92 45.90 -4.25
C SER A 25 27.35 46.03 -2.82
N SER A 26 27.94 45.48 -1.74
CA SER A 26 29.37 45.21 -1.46
C SER A 26 29.56 44.18 -0.33
N THR A 27 30.82 43.82 -0.03
CA THR A 27 31.33 43.21 1.24
C THR A 27 30.77 41.82 1.64
N GLY A 28 31.48 40.97 2.39
CA GLY A 28 32.88 41.03 2.83
C GLY A 28 33.13 40.23 4.12
N GLU A 29 34.00 39.21 4.04
CA GLU A 29 34.68 38.49 5.15
C GLU A 29 33.85 37.58 6.10
N GLY A 30 34.50 36.54 6.66
CA GLY A 30 33.89 35.56 7.57
C GLY A 30 34.40 34.11 7.49
N TYR A 31 35.68 33.85 7.80
CA TYR A 31 36.19 32.48 8.13
C TYR A 31 35.89 32.14 9.61
N VAL A 32 35.90 30.89 10.10
CA VAL A 32 37.05 30.01 10.38
C VAL A 32 36.57 28.55 10.58
N ALA A 33 37.47 27.56 10.41
CA ALA A 33 37.17 26.13 10.45
C ALA A 33 37.59 25.41 11.76
N TYR A 34 37.11 24.17 11.96
CA TYR A 34 37.87 23.12 12.66
C TYR A 34 37.47 21.70 12.17
N THR A 35 38.38 20.74 12.32
CA THR A 35 38.28 19.29 11.96
C THR A 35 39.08 18.50 13.04
N PRO A 36 39.14 17.14 13.09
CA PRO A 36 38.66 16.11 12.15
C PRO A 36 37.97 14.89 12.84
N GLU A 37 37.97 13.74 12.16
CA GLU A 37 37.83 12.35 12.66
C GLU A 37 36.50 11.85 13.26
N PHE A 38 35.88 10.86 12.61
CA PHE A 38 36.08 9.45 13.02
C PHE A 38 35.86 8.45 11.88
N THR A 39 36.48 7.27 12.00
CA THR A 39 36.64 6.26 10.94
C THR A 39 35.56 5.17 10.96
N THR A 40 35.13 4.68 9.77
CA THR A 40 35.00 3.23 9.45
C THR A 40 34.84 3.03 7.94
N MET A 41 35.77 2.32 7.30
CA MET A 41 35.54 1.71 5.97
C MET A 41 34.96 0.30 6.14
N VAL A 42 34.12 -0.13 5.19
CA VAL A 42 33.84 -1.56 4.96
C VAL A 42 34.36 -1.91 3.57
N GLN A 43 35.20 -2.94 3.48
CA GLN A 43 35.88 -3.34 2.25
C GLN A 43 34.94 -4.15 1.33
N ALA A 44 35.05 -3.94 0.02
CA ALA A 44 34.55 -4.87 -0.99
C ALA A 44 35.73 -5.68 -1.56
N PRO A 45 35.60 -7.01 -1.75
CA PRO A 45 36.71 -7.85 -2.21
C PRO A 45 36.95 -7.70 -3.72
N LEU A 46 38.20 -7.40 -4.09
CA LEU A 46 38.68 -7.51 -5.48
C LEU A 46 38.99 -8.97 -5.81
N VAL A 47 38.28 -9.54 -6.79
CA VAL A 47 38.58 -10.86 -7.34
C VAL A 47 39.57 -10.72 -8.51
N SER A 48 40.79 -11.23 -8.33
CA SER A 48 41.81 -11.24 -9.38
C SER A 48 41.59 -12.44 -10.31
N LEU A 49 41.37 -12.18 -11.61
CA LEU A 49 41.34 -13.23 -12.63
C LEU A 49 42.75 -13.47 -13.17
N ARG A 50 43.33 -14.61 -12.80
CA ARG A 50 44.67 -15.05 -13.23
C ARG A 50 44.54 -16.04 -14.39
N THR A 51 44.83 -15.60 -15.62
CA THR A 51 44.87 -16.47 -16.81
C THR A 51 46.25 -17.13 -16.92
N SER A 52 46.30 -18.45 -17.14
CA SER A 52 47.57 -19.20 -17.24
C SER A 52 47.46 -20.40 -18.18
N GLY A 53 48.40 -20.50 -19.13
CA GLY A 53 48.54 -21.62 -20.07
C GLY A 53 47.65 -21.52 -21.32
N ALA A 54 48.05 -22.05 -22.47
CA ALA A 54 49.40 -22.46 -22.89
C ALA A 54 49.49 -22.39 -24.43
N PHE A 55 50.69 -22.22 -24.96
CA PHE A 55 50.96 -22.25 -26.40
C PHE A 55 51.53 -23.63 -26.74
N ASP A 56 51.00 -24.28 -27.79
CA ASP A 56 51.55 -25.51 -28.36
C ASP A 56 51.27 -25.54 -29.87
N GLU A 57 52.18 -26.12 -30.66
CA GLU A 57 52.35 -25.83 -32.08
C GLU A 57 52.55 -27.12 -32.89
N THR A 58 51.47 -27.63 -33.51
CA THR A 58 51.52 -28.90 -34.26
C THR A 58 50.84 -28.89 -35.65
N ASN A 59 51.67 -28.51 -36.64
CA ASN A 59 52.04 -29.40 -37.77
C ASN A 59 51.08 -29.65 -38.97
N ARG A 60 51.62 -29.35 -40.17
CA ARG A 60 51.41 -29.97 -41.50
C ARG A 60 50.07 -29.85 -42.26
N ALA A 61 50.23 -29.43 -43.52
CA ALA A 61 49.36 -29.79 -44.65
C ALA A 61 50.01 -30.89 -45.52
N PRO A 62 49.23 -31.59 -46.35
CA PRO A 62 49.66 -32.17 -47.63
C PRO A 62 49.14 -31.34 -48.83
N GLY A 63 49.61 -31.63 -50.04
CA GLY A 63 49.22 -30.92 -51.28
C GLY A 63 48.90 -31.85 -52.45
N GLY A 64 48.85 -31.29 -53.67
CA GLY A 64 48.41 -31.94 -54.91
C GLY A 64 46.95 -31.60 -55.26
N GLU A 65 46.52 -31.62 -56.53
CA GLU A 65 47.28 -31.73 -57.79
C GLU A 65 46.46 -31.11 -58.97
N ALA A 66 46.91 -31.25 -60.22
CA ALA A 66 46.51 -30.36 -61.32
C ALA A 66 45.30 -30.82 -62.18
N SER A 67 44.48 -29.86 -62.62
CA SER A 67 43.82 -29.81 -63.94
C SER A 67 43.00 -28.49 -64.09
N GLY A 68 42.75 -27.93 -65.29
CA GLY A 68 43.29 -28.29 -66.61
C GLY A 68 42.27 -28.25 -67.76
N TRP A 69 41.66 -27.09 -68.06
CA TRP A 69 40.81 -26.89 -69.26
C TRP A 69 40.97 -25.48 -69.86
N THR A 70 40.61 -25.33 -71.13
CA THR A 70 40.92 -24.16 -71.97
C THR A 70 39.70 -23.59 -72.71
N SER A 71 39.90 -22.49 -73.45
CA SER A 71 38.93 -21.67 -74.20
C SER A 71 38.01 -20.77 -73.34
N GLY A 72 37.60 -19.58 -73.81
CA GLY A 72 38.09 -18.87 -75.00
C GLY A 72 37.39 -17.53 -75.31
N HIS A 73 38.18 -16.57 -75.79
CA HIS A 73 37.84 -15.42 -76.65
C HIS A 73 36.81 -14.33 -76.22
N ARG A 74 37.33 -13.08 -76.32
CA ARG A 74 36.70 -11.79 -76.73
C ARG A 74 36.15 -10.79 -75.70
N ASP A 75 36.85 -9.65 -75.68
CA ASP A 75 36.37 -8.29 -75.98
C ASP A 75 35.22 -7.70 -75.15
N GLY A 76 35.51 -6.68 -74.34
CA GLY A 76 34.49 -5.93 -73.59
C GLY A 76 35.03 -4.88 -72.61
N ALA A 77 35.77 -3.88 -73.07
CA ALA A 77 36.32 -2.84 -72.19
C ALA A 77 35.29 -1.76 -71.81
N CYS A 78 34.82 -1.76 -70.55
CA CYS A 78 34.25 -0.57 -69.90
C CYS A 78 34.46 -0.67 -68.38
N GLY A 79 35.21 0.26 -67.79
CA GLY A 79 35.67 0.14 -66.40
C GLY A 79 34.71 0.70 -65.35
N ARG A 80 34.95 0.33 -64.08
CA ARG A 80 34.67 1.19 -62.91
C ARG A 80 35.38 0.69 -61.64
N ARG A 81 35.85 1.67 -60.85
CA ARG A 81 36.06 1.69 -59.38
C ARG A 81 36.75 0.48 -58.70
N LEU A 82 37.97 0.75 -58.20
CA LEU A 82 38.62 0.02 -57.11
C LEU A 82 37.87 0.24 -55.78
N GLU A 83 36.88 -0.57 -55.43
CA GLU A 83 36.41 -0.77 -54.03
C GLU A 83 35.72 -2.15 -53.88
N ASP A 84 36.50 -3.23 -53.78
CA ASP A 84 35.97 -4.56 -53.42
C ASP A 84 37.06 -5.47 -52.80
N PHE A 85 37.42 -5.18 -51.54
CA PHE A 85 38.25 -6.05 -50.69
C PHE A 85 37.64 -6.16 -49.28
N ALA A 86 36.48 -6.80 -49.19
CA ALA A 86 35.88 -7.17 -47.91
C ALA A 86 36.48 -8.49 -47.39
N PRO A 87 37.27 -8.50 -46.29
CA PRO A 87 37.79 -9.75 -45.73
C PRO A 87 36.64 -10.57 -45.10
N ALA A 88 36.46 -11.80 -45.57
CA ALA A 88 35.46 -12.73 -45.05
C ALA A 88 35.80 -13.14 -43.61
N THR A 89 35.25 -12.42 -42.63
CA THR A 89 35.49 -12.68 -41.20
C THR A 89 34.69 -13.89 -40.72
N ALA A 90 35.28 -15.08 -40.89
CA ALA A 90 34.74 -16.34 -40.40
C ALA A 90 34.57 -16.31 -38.86
N ARG A 91 33.35 -16.05 -38.39
CA ARG A 91 33.00 -16.04 -36.95
C ARG A 91 32.85 -17.47 -36.43
N THR A 92 33.96 -18.07 -36.01
CA THR A 92 33.97 -19.36 -35.29
C THR A 92 33.24 -19.23 -33.95
N ALA A 93 31.99 -19.68 -33.90
CA ALA A 93 31.15 -19.62 -32.70
C ALA A 93 31.51 -20.75 -31.71
N VAL A 94 32.45 -20.50 -30.81
CA VAL A 94 32.84 -21.44 -29.75
C VAL A 94 31.69 -21.63 -28.75
N ARG A 95 31.01 -22.78 -28.80
CA ARG A 95 30.02 -23.19 -27.80
C ARG A 95 30.71 -23.69 -26.53
N ILE A 96 30.90 -22.82 -25.55
CA ILE A 96 31.28 -23.21 -24.19
C ILE A 96 30.08 -23.92 -23.54
N ARG A 97 30.26 -25.20 -23.19
CA ARG A 97 29.24 -25.98 -22.46
C ARG A 97 29.47 -25.81 -20.95
N LEU A 98 28.66 -24.97 -20.32
CA LEU A 98 28.67 -24.85 -18.86
C LEU A 98 28.22 -26.19 -18.21
N PRO A 99 28.79 -26.57 -17.05
CA PRO A 99 28.36 -27.75 -16.31
C PRO A 99 26.94 -27.57 -15.75
N ASP A 100 26.26 -28.69 -15.51
CA ASP A 100 24.85 -28.71 -15.11
C ASP A 100 24.67 -28.32 -13.63
N MET A 101 24.46 -27.03 -13.41
CA MET A 101 24.30 -26.43 -12.08
C MET A 101 22.94 -26.80 -11.48
N ARG A 102 22.86 -27.95 -10.80
CA ARG A 102 21.71 -28.32 -9.95
C ARG A 102 21.35 -27.15 -9.02
N PRO A 103 20.09 -26.68 -9.01
CA PRO A 103 19.66 -25.66 -8.06
C PRO A 103 19.88 -26.12 -6.61
N LEU A 104 20.60 -25.31 -5.84
CA LEU A 104 20.55 -25.41 -4.38
C LEU A 104 19.13 -25.04 -3.94
N ALA A 105 18.54 -25.80 -3.01
CA ALA A 105 17.14 -25.61 -2.63
C ALA A 105 16.89 -24.19 -2.08
N GLU A 106 15.99 -23.44 -2.73
CA GLU A 106 15.80 -22.01 -2.45
C GLU A 106 15.20 -21.76 -1.05
N PRO A 107 15.87 -20.98 -0.18
CA PRO A 107 15.36 -20.66 1.16
C PRO A 107 14.09 -19.79 1.16
N ASP A 108 13.77 -19.14 0.04
CA ASP A 108 12.62 -18.22 -0.10
C ASP A 108 11.24 -18.91 -0.05
N THR A 109 11.19 -20.23 -0.17
CA THR A 109 9.93 -20.99 -0.18
C THR A 109 9.23 -20.98 1.20
N MET A 110 9.99 -21.02 2.31
CA MET A 110 9.41 -21.03 3.67
C MET A 110 9.01 -19.63 4.16
N THR A 111 9.79 -18.60 3.82
CA THR A 111 9.55 -17.22 4.25
C THR A 111 8.30 -16.62 3.58
N SER A 112 8.15 -16.85 2.28
CA SER A 112 7.02 -16.37 1.47
C SER A 112 5.66 -16.98 1.89
N SER A 113 5.64 -18.27 2.23
CA SER A 113 4.45 -18.95 2.76
C SER A 113 4.01 -18.36 4.10
N THR A 114 4.95 -18.21 5.05
CA THR A 114 4.70 -17.69 6.40
C THR A 114 4.16 -16.25 6.35
N ALA A 115 4.78 -15.37 5.56
CA ALA A 115 4.33 -13.99 5.37
C ALA A 115 2.91 -13.90 4.76
N THR A 116 2.57 -14.84 3.87
CA THR A 116 1.23 -14.93 3.26
C THR A 116 0.17 -15.39 4.25
N GLY A 117 0.50 -16.37 5.11
CA GLY A 117 -0.35 -16.80 6.23
C GLY A 117 -0.62 -15.68 7.22
N GLY A 118 0.43 -14.93 7.60
CA GLY A 118 0.31 -13.74 8.45
C GLY A 118 -0.65 -12.68 7.87
N ARG A 119 -0.45 -12.28 6.60
CA ARG A 119 -1.36 -11.33 5.93
C ARG A 119 -2.82 -11.80 5.93
N ARG A 120 -3.08 -13.08 5.65
CA ARG A 120 -4.46 -13.62 5.65
C ARG A 120 -5.12 -13.48 7.02
N ARG A 121 -4.40 -13.74 8.12
CA ARG A 121 -4.91 -13.55 9.50
C ARG A 121 -5.23 -12.08 9.80
N LEU A 122 -4.35 -11.15 9.40
CA LEU A 122 -4.58 -9.71 9.59
C LEU A 122 -5.83 -9.22 8.83
N ILE A 123 -6.01 -9.64 7.57
CA ILE A 123 -7.20 -9.26 6.79
C ILE A 123 -8.47 -9.91 7.36
N ALA A 124 -8.39 -11.13 7.89
CA ALA A 124 -9.54 -11.81 8.51
C ALA A 124 -10.09 -11.08 9.76
N ALA A 125 -9.27 -10.27 10.46
CA ALA A 125 -9.77 -9.44 11.56
C ALA A 125 -10.91 -8.50 11.12
N GLY A 126 -10.82 -7.91 9.92
CA GLY A 126 -11.89 -7.07 9.36
C GLY A 126 -13.15 -7.82 8.96
N VAL A 127 -13.04 -9.13 8.69
CA VAL A 127 -14.20 -10.02 8.46
C VAL A 127 -14.93 -10.29 9.78
N ILE A 128 -14.20 -10.41 10.89
CA ILE A 128 -14.75 -10.74 12.21
C ILE A 128 -15.32 -9.49 12.91
N ALA A 129 -14.69 -8.33 12.73
CA ALA A 129 -15.05 -7.08 13.44
C ALA A 129 -16.53 -6.69 13.29
N GLY A 130 -17.10 -6.77 12.09
CA GLY A 130 -18.49 -6.41 11.85
C GLY A 130 -19.51 -7.33 12.54
N PRO A 131 -19.45 -8.65 12.30
CA PRO A 131 -20.27 -9.62 13.02
C PRO A 131 -20.08 -9.58 14.54
N LEU A 132 -18.85 -9.42 15.04
CA LEU A 132 -18.59 -9.31 16.48
C LEU A 132 -19.37 -8.14 17.09
N TYR A 133 -19.21 -6.94 16.51
CA TYR A 133 -19.88 -5.74 17.01
C TYR A 133 -21.40 -5.88 16.95
N VAL A 134 -21.93 -6.16 15.76
CA VAL A 134 -23.36 -6.16 15.49
C VAL A 134 -24.09 -7.27 16.26
N LEU A 135 -23.55 -8.49 16.31
CA LEU A 135 -24.23 -9.60 17.00
C LEU A 135 -24.17 -9.43 18.53
N THR A 136 -23.07 -8.92 19.07
CA THR A 136 -22.98 -8.63 20.51
C THR A 136 -23.96 -7.52 20.89
N SER A 137 -23.96 -6.40 20.16
CA SER A 137 -24.89 -5.30 20.42
C SER A 137 -26.36 -5.70 20.23
N LEU A 138 -26.70 -6.52 19.24
CA LEU A 138 -28.07 -7.01 19.08
C LEU A 138 -28.49 -7.97 20.22
N ALA A 139 -27.57 -8.78 20.75
CA ALA A 139 -27.84 -9.60 21.92
C ALA A 139 -28.05 -8.72 23.17
N GLU A 140 -27.20 -7.71 23.39
CA GLU A 140 -27.32 -6.74 24.47
C GLU A 140 -28.64 -5.94 24.38
N VAL A 141 -29.06 -5.48 23.20
CA VAL A 141 -30.36 -4.81 22.97
C VAL A 141 -31.56 -5.67 23.39
N VAL A 142 -31.47 -7.00 23.25
CA VAL A 142 -32.56 -7.92 23.63
C VAL A 142 -32.49 -8.33 25.11
N LEU A 143 -31.29 -8.33 25.71
CA LEU A 143 -31.05 -8.85 27.06
C LEU A 143 -30.96 -7.76 28.14
N THR A 144 -30.77 -6.49 27.78
CA THR A 144 -30.62 -5.37 28.72
C THR A 144 -31.99 -4.79 29.12
N PRO A 145 -32.42 -4.90 30.39
CA PRO A 145 -33.70 -4.36 30.82
C PRO A 145 -33.78 -2.83 30.65
N GLY A 146 -34.91 -2.35 30.15
CA GLY A 146 -35.16 -0.91 29.95
C GLY A 146 -34.47 -0.27 28.74
N PHE A 147 -33.65 -1.01 27.98
CA PHE A 147 -33.09 -0.51 26.73
C PHE A 147 -34.16 -0.49 25.62
N ASP A 148 -34.34 0.66 25.00
CA ASP A 148 -35.27 0.88 23.88
C ASP A 148 -34.46 1.28 22.63
N PRO A 149 -34.42 0.45 21.57
CA PRO A 149 -33.65 0.75 20.35
C PRO A 149 -34.21 1.92 19.52
N THR A 150 -35.29 2.56 19.98
CA THR A 150 -35.82 3.83 19.43
C THR A 150 -35.51 5.04 20.30
N ARG A 151 -34.98 4.87 21.52
CA ARG A 151 -34.71 5.98 22.47
C ARG A 151 -33.27 6.00 22.96
N HIS A 152 -32.53 4.89 22.84
CA HIS A 152 -31.17 4.75 23.36
C HIS A 152 -30.20 4.32 22.24
N ALA A 153 -29.04 4.98 22.16
CA ALA A 153 -27.98 4.62 21.24
C ALA A 153 -27.23 3.38 21.74
N TRP A 154 -26.68 2.54 20.85
CA TRP A 154 -25.97 1.32 21.26
C TRP A 154 -24.82 1.57 22.25
N SER A 155 -24.11 2.69 22.17
CA SER A 155 -23.06 3.02 23.15
C SER A 155 -23.59 3.23 24.58
N GLN A 156 -24.88 3.52 24.77
CA GLN A 156 -25.50 3.58 26.11
C GLN A 156 -25.63 2.18 26.76
N LEU A 157 -25.52 1.08 26.01
CA LEU A 157 -25.44 -0.27 26.60
C LEU A 157 -24.26 -0.39 27.58
N ALA A 158 -23.20 0.42 27.41
CA ALA A 158 -22.08 0.52 28.34
C ALA A 158 -22.47 1.03 29.75
N LEU A 159 -23.68 1.57 29.93
CA LEU A 159 -24.22 2.06 31.21
C LEU A 159 -25.07 1.01 31.95
N ALA A 160 -25.38 -0.13 31.32
CA ALA A 160 -26.11 -1.21 31.95
C ALA A 160 -25.29 -1.90 33.06
N ASP A 161 -25.94 -2.66 33.93
CA ASP A 161 -25.30 -3.50 34.96
C ASP A 161 -24.21 -4.43 34.37
N GLN A 162 -24.39 -4.89 33.13
CA GLN A 162 -23.42 -5.71 32.38
C GLN A 162 -22.68 -4.92 31.28
N GLY A 163 -22.73 -3.58 31.30
CA GLY A 163 -22.21 -2.69 30.24
C GLY A 163 -20.69 -2.77 30.00
N TRP A 164 -19.94 -3.42 30.90
CA TRP A 164 -18.56 -3.82 30.65
C TRP A 164 -18.43 -4.74 29.41
N ILE A 165 -19.48 -5.49 29.06
CA ILE A 165 -19.56 -6.28 27.82
C ILE A 165 -19.50 -5.35 26.60
N HIS A 166 -20.31 -4.28 26.58
CA HIS A 166 -20.30 -3.32 25.47
C HIS A 166 -18.97 -2.55 25.38
N VAL A 167 -18.36 -2.21 26.52
CA VAL A 167 -17.01 -1.62 26.58
C VAL A 167 -15.98 -2.55 25.94
N LEU A 168 -15.98 -3.84 26.29
CA LEU A 168 -15.10 -4.83 25.66
C LEU A 168 -15.42 -5.04 24.18
N ASN A 169 -16.70 -4.99 23.78
CA ASN A 169 -17.13 -5.10 22.39
C ASN A 169 -16.59 -3.93 21.53
N LEU A 170 -16.67 -2.70 22.03
CA LEU A 170 -16.09 -1.51 21.41
C LEU A 170 -14.56 -1.63 21.27
N ILE A 171 -13.86 -2.00 22.36
CA ILE A 171 -12.40 -2.10 22.38
C ILE A 171 -11.90 -3.27 21.49
N ALA A 172 -12.55 -4.43 21.54
CA ALA A 172 -12.19 -5.59 20.72
C ALA A 172 -12.45 -5.33 19.23
N THR A 173 -13.60 -4.75 18.88
CA THR A 173 -13.91 -4.36 17.49
C THR A 173 -12.93 -3.32 16.98
N GLY A 174 -12.66 -2.28 17.76
CA GLY A 174 -11.66 -1.25 17.43
C GLY A 174 -10.26 -1.85 17.21
N THR A 175 -9.84 -2.78 18.07
CA THR A 175 -8.58 -3.51 17.94
C THR A 175 -8.54 -4.37 16.67
N LEU A 176 -9.62 -5.10 16.35
CA LEU A 176 -9.71 -5.87 15.11
C LEU A 176 -9.65 -4.98 13.85
N LEU A 177 -10.21 -3.76 13.89
CA LEU A 177 -10.11 -2.78 12.81
C LEU A 177 -8.68 -2.22 12.66
N VAL A 178 -7.94 -2.01 13.74
CA VAL A 178 -6.51 -1.65 13.68
C VAL A 178 -5.69 -2.81 13.11
N VAL A 179 -5.93 -4.05 13.54
CA VAL A 179 -5.28 -5.26 12.98
C VAL A 179 -5.59 -5.41 11.49
N PHE A 180 -6.83 -5.14 11.08
CA PHE A 180 -7.25 -5.10 9.68
C PHE A 180 -6.51 -4.01 8.88
N ALA A 181 -6.39 -2.81 9.43
CA ALA A 181 -5.61 -1.71 8.83
C ALA A 181 -4.13 -2.08 8.62
N ILE A 182 -3.51 -2.76 9.58
CA ILE A 182 -2.15 -3.31 9.42
C ILE A 182 -2.13 -4.34 8.28
N GLY A 183 -3.11 -5.24 8.20
CA GLY A 183 -3.26 -6.17 7.06
C GLY A 183 -3.32 -5.46 5.71
N LEU A 184 -4.14 -4.41 5.60
CA LEU A 184 -4.30 -3.60 4.39
C LEU A 184 -2.99 -2.87 4.01
N SER A 185 -2.20 -2.39 4.97
CA SER A 185 -0.93 -1.69 4.67
C SER A 185 0.12 -2.59 4.01
N THR A 186 0.10 -3.90 4.29
CA THR A 186 1.04 -4.88 3.69
C THR A 186 0.78 -5.17 2.20
N VAL A 187 -0.31 -4.66 1.61
CA VAL A 187 -0.65 -4.84 0.19
C VAL A 187 -0.16 -3.62 -0.59
N ARG A 188 0.99 -3.73 -1.30
CA ARG A 188 1.70 -2.63 -2.01
C ARG A 188 0.73 -1.53 -2.53
N PRO A 189 0.56 -0.39 -1.83
CA PRO A 189 -0.58 0.49 -2.11
C PRO A 189 -0.36 1.47 -3.27
N ARG A 190 -1.33 1.56 -4.20
CA ARG A 190 -1.50 2.67 -5.15
C ARG A 190 -2.21 3.88 -4.52
N SER A 191 -2.87 3.70 -3.38
CA SER A 191 -3.31 4.78 -2.48
C SER A 191 -3.01 4.42 -1.02
N ARG A 192 -2.14 5.23 -0.39
CA ARG A 192 -1.65 4.97 0.97
C ARG A 192 -2.63 5.40 2.07
N ALA A 193 -3.77 5.99 1.73
CA ALA A 193 -4.69 6.63 2.67
C ALA A 193 -5.74 5.70 3.30
N VAL A 194 -6.13 4.58 2.68
CA VAL A 194 -7.16 3.70 3.26
C VAL A 194 -6.71 3.01 4.57
N PRO A 195 -5.49 2.44 4.68
CA PRO A 195 -5.02 1.85 5.95
C PRO A 195 -5.09 2.82 7.16
N PRO A 196 -4.52 4.04 7.14
CA PRO A 196 -4.60 4.95 8.29
C PRO A 196 -6.04 5.40 8.60
N LEU A 197 -6.92 5.56 7.59
CA LEU A 197 -8.33 5.91 7.84
C LEU A 197 -9.08 4.79 8.58
N VAL A 198 -8.83 3.52 8.23
CA VAL A 198 -9.39 2.37 8.96
C VAL A 198 -8.78 2.26 10.36
N ALA A 199 -7.49 2.56 10.53
CA ALA A 199 -6.84 2.60 11.84
C ALA A 199 -7.41 3.70 12.75
N VAL A 200 -7.66 4.91 12.22
CA VAL A 200 -8.32 6.00 12.96
C VAL A 200 -9.71 5.60 13.43
N PHE A 201 -10.51 4.94 12.58
CA PHE A 201 -11.82 4.41 12.98
C PHE A 201 -11.69 3.31 14.07
N GLY A 202 -10.75 2.38 13.93
CA GLY A 202 -10.49 1.38 14.96
C GLY A 202 -10.07 1.99 16.31
N LEU A 203 -9.15 2.95 16.30
CA LEU A 203 -8.72 3.68 17.49
C LEU A 203 -9.87 4.51 18.10
N SER A 204 -10.74 5.11 17.29
CA SER A 204 -11.90 5.86 17.81
C SER A 204 -12.87 4.98 18.59
N MET A 205 -13.07 3.71 18.19
CA MET A 205 -13.88 2.76 18.94
C MET A 205 -13.21 2.35 20.26
N VAL A 206 -11.87 2.23 20.29
CA VAL A 206 -11.13 1.98 21.54
C VAL A 206 -11.28 3.16 22.50
N VAL A 207 -11.18 4.41 22.00
CA VAL A 207 -11.42 5.62 22.81
C VAL A 207 -12.87 5.66 23.30
N ALA A 208 -13.85 5.40 22.43
CA ALA A 208 -15.26 5.33 22.82
C ALA A 208 -15.57 4.23 23.86
N GLY A 209 -14.80 3.14 23.90
CA GLY A 209 -14.91 2.15 24.98
C GLY A 209 -14.26 2.59 26.30
N ILE A 210 -13.17 3.37 26.24
CA ILE A 210 -12.43 3.86 27.43
C ILE A 210 -13.16 5.03 28.11
N PHE A 211 -13.85 5.87 27.35
CA PHE A 211 -14.61 7.03 27.83
C PHE A 211 -16.11 6.75 27.70
N PRO A 212 -16.83 6.47 28.81
CA PRO A 212 -18.28 6.31 28.79
C PRO A 212 -19.02 7.55 28.26
N VAL A 213 -20.18 7.30 27.66
CA VAL A 213 -21.24 8.32 27.49
C VAL A 213 -21.89 8.67 28.84
N ASP A 214 -22.68 9.72 28.88
CA ASP A 214 -23.55 10.00 30.02
C ASP A 214 -24.86 9.21 29.94
N PRO A 215 -25.55 8.99 31.07
CA PRO A 215 -26.95 8.58 31.07
C PRO A 215 -27.83 9.56 30.30
N GLY A 216 -28.92 9.07 29.73
CA GLY A 216 -29.77 9.90 28.86
C GLY A 216 -31.03 9.23 28.36
N ASN A 217 -32.07 10.04 28.18
CA ASN A 217 -33.40 9.66 27.70
C ASN A 217 -34.11 8.66 28.64
N GLY A 218 -33.73 8.66 29.92
CA GLY A 218 -34.18 7.69 30.93
C GLY A 218 -33.49 6.33 30.91
N PHE A 219 -32.27 6.23 30.37
CA PHE A 219 -31.42 5.03 30.48
C PHE A 219 -30.06 5.34 31.14
N PRO A 220 -29.64 4.56 32.17
CA PRO A 220 -30.36 3.46 32.82
C PRO A 220 -31.66 3.88 33.54
N ALA A 221 -32.51 2.91 33.88
CA ALA A 221 -33.77 3.22 34.57
C ALA A 221 -33.51 3.89 35.93
N GLY A 222 -34.01 5.12 36.09
CA GLY A 222 -33.81 5.93 37.30
C GLY A 222 -32.63 6.92 37.23
N SER A 223 -31.83 6.94 36.17
CA SER A 223 -30.89 8.04 35.93
C SER A 223 -31.63 9.27 35.41
N GLY A 224 -31.30 10.45 35.94
CA GLY A 224 -31.66 11.72 35.31
C GLY A 224 -30.76 12.02 34.11
N ASP A 225 -31.27 12.81 33.16
CA ASP A 225 -30.47 13.39 32.09
C ASP A 225 -29.57 14.52 32.67
N PRO A 226 -28.29 14.66 32.27
CA PRO A 226 -27.39 15.66 32.82
C PRO A 226 -27.65 17.08 32.25
N ASP A 227 -27.47 18.11 33.08
CA ASP A 227 -27.62 19.53 32.67
C ASP A 227 -26.67 19.93 31.53
N ALA A 228 -25.50 19.28 31.44
CA ALA A 228 -24.53 19.44 30.36
C ALA A 228 -23.71 18.15 30.15
N PRO A 229 -23.26 17.84 28.92
CA PRO A 229 -22.44 16.67 28.65
C PRO A 229 -21.13 16.66 29.45
N SER A 230 -20.77 15.53 30.04
CA SER A 230 -19.52 15.37 30.79
C SER A 230 -18.29 15.39 29.86
N PRO A 231 -17.09 15.67 30.40
CA PRO A 231 -15.85 15.53 29.63
C PRO A 231 -15.66 14.13 29.02
N SER A 232 -16.20 13.08 29.66
CA SER A 232 -16.15 11.71 29.13
C SER A 232 -17.04 11.55 27.90
N ALA A 233 -18.31 11.99 27.99
CA ALA A 233 -19.24 11.93 26.86
C ALA A 233 -18.79 12.80 25.68
N LEU A 234 -18.17 13.96 25.95
CA LEU A 234 -17.56 14.80 24.92
C LEU A 234 -16.39 14.12 24.20
N VAL A 235 -15.53 13.40 24.93
CA VAL A 235 -14.44 12.60 24.32
C VAL A 235 -15.01 11.42 23.52
N HIS A 236 -16.02 10.71 24.05
CA HIS A 236 -16.71 9.63 23.36
C HIS A 236 -17.32 10.10 22.03
N PHE A 237 -18.12 11.17 22.08
CA PHE A 237 -18.79 11.73 20.91
C PHE A 237 -17.80 12.30 19.89
N GLY A 238 -16.77 13.02 20.35
CA GLY A 238 -15.71 13.55 19.50
C GLY A 238 -14.91 12.44 18.80
N ALA A 239 -14.56 11.37 19.52
CA ALA A 239 -13.92 10.20 18.93
C ALA A 239 -14.81 9.55 17.86
N GLY A 240 -16.09 9.31 18.18
CA GLY A 240 -17.09 8.79 17.24
C GLY A 240 -17.15 9.62 15.96
N ALA A 241 -17.34 10.95 16.07
CA ALA A 241 -17.41 11.85 14.92
C ALA A 241 -16.15 11.78 14.02
N VAL A 242 -14.95 11.79 14.60
CA VAL A 242 -13.68 11.67 13.85
C VAL A 242 -13.57 10.30 13.16
N GLY A 243 -13.90 9.22 13.86
CA GLY A 243 -13.88 7.86 13.34
C GLY A 243 -14.87 7.63 12.19
N PHE A 244 -16.09 8.14 12.35
CA PHE A 244 -17.19 8.00 11.39
C PHE A 244 -16.89 8.75 10.07
N VAL A 245 -16.31 9.95 10.16
CA VAL A 245 -15.80 10.66 8.98
C VAL A 245 -14.62 9.91 8.34
N ALA A 246 -13.67 9.42 9.14
CA ALA A 246 -12.51 8.69 8.62
C ALA A 246 -12.90 7.42 7.85
N VAL A 247 -13.78 6.58 8.39
CA VAL A 247 -14.22 5.35 7.71
C VAL A 247 -15.07 5.63 6.47
N ALA A 248 -15.89 6.68 6.46
CA ALA A 248 -16.64 7.10 5.27
C ALA A 248 -15.71 7.53 4.13
N ILE A 249 -14.67 8.31 4.42
CA ILE A 249 -13.62 8.64 3.42
C ILE A 249 -12.90 7.36 2.97
N GLY A 250 -12.60 6.44 3.90
CA GLY A 250 -12.00 5.14 3.61
C GLY A 250 -12.83 4.30 2.62
N LEU A 251 -14.15 4.23 2.84
CA LEU A 251 -15.11 3.55 1.96
C LEU A 251 -15.17 4.20 0.56
N VAL A 252 -15.22 5.53 0.46
CA VAL A 252 -15.21 6.23 -0.84
C VAL A 252 -13.91 5.97 -1.60
N LEU A 253 -12.76 5.94 -0.91
CA LEU A 253 -11.46 5.64 -1.52
C LEU A 253 -11.32 4.17 -1.94
N VAL A 254 -11.82 3.21 -1.16
CA VAL A 254 -11.78 1.78 -1.54
C VAL A 254 -12.79 1.45 -2.64
N ALA A 255 -13.93 2.13 -2.71
CA ALA A 255 -14.90 1.97 -3.79
C ALA A 255 -14.33 2.28 -5.19
N ARG A 256 -13.45 3.28 -5.30
CA ARG A 256 -12.73 3.58 -6.56
C ARG A 256 -11.90 2.38 -7.03
N ARG A 257 -11.26 1.67 -6.08
CA ARG A 257 -10.39 0.50 -6.33
C ARG A 257 -11.22 -0.75 -6.65
N LEU A 258 -12.28 -1.00 -5.90
CA LEU A 258 -13.23 -2.09 -6.14
C LEU A 258 -13.85 -1.97 -7.55
N THR A 259 -14.12 -0.76 -8.02
CA THR A 259 -14.59 -0.52 -9.40
C THR A 259 -13.54 -0.94 -10.43
N ALA A 260 -12.27 -0.54 -10.23
CA ALA A 260 -11.15 -0.87 -11.13
C ALA A 260 -10.79 -2.37 -11.17
N HIS A 261 -11.25 -3.15 -10.19
CA HIS A 261 -11.03 -4.61 -10.12
C HIS A 261 -12.28 -5.45 -10.41
N GLY A 262 -13.35 -4.84 -10.92
CA GLY A 262 -14.59 -5.52 -11.35
C GLY A 262 -15.63 -5.75 -10.24
N SER A 263 -15.33 -5.44 -8.98
CA SER A 263 -16.23 -5.58 -7.82
C SER A 263 -17.29 -4.46 -7.76
N THR A 264 -17.96 -4.18 -8.88
CA THR A 264 -18.82 -3.00 -9.10
C THR A 264 -20.00 -2.90 -8.13
N GLY A 265 -20.61 -4.03 -7.75
CA GLY A 265 -21.68 -4.09 -6.75
C GLY A 265 -21.22 -3.58 -5.38
N LEU A 266 -20.15 -4.19 -4.83
CA LEU A 266 -19.57 -3.77 -3.56
C LEU A 266 -19.04 -2.32 -3.60
N ALA A 267 -18.53 -1.90 -4.76
CA ALA A 267 -18.15 -0.52 -5.01
C ALA A 267 -19.33 0.46 -5.06
N ARG A 268 -20.54 0.02 -5.41
CA ARG A 268 -21.78 0.82 -5.29
C ARG A 268 -22.20 0.88 -3.82
N THR A 269 -22.22 -0.26 -3.11
CA THR A 269 -22.54 -0.32 -1.68
C THR A 269 -21.67 0.63 -0.87
N ALA A 270 -20.35 0.59 -1.02
CA ALA A 270 -19.42 1.47 -0.31
C ALA A 270 -19.61 2.97 -0.64
N ARG A 271 -20.05 3.33 -1.86
CA ARG A 271 -20.39 4.72 -2.24
C ARG A 271 -21.71 5.22 -1.65
N VAL A 272 -22.65 4.32 -1.35
CA VAL A 272 -23.95 4.67 -0.76
C VAL A 272 -23.86 4.69 0.77
N VAL A 273 -23.28 3.65 1.37
CA VAL A 273 -23.14 3.51 2.83
C VAL A 273 -22.31 4.64 3.43
N ALA A 274 -21.23 5.09 2.79
CA ALA A 274 -20.38 6.16 3.31
C ALA A 274 -21.11 7.49 3.58
N PRO A 275 -21.78 8.14 2.60
CA PRO A 275 -22.55 9.35 2.85
C PRO A 275 -23.81 9.08 3.69
N VAL A 276 -24.51 7.96 3.50
CA VAL A 276 -25.72 7.64 4.29
C VAL A 276 -25.39 7.52 5.77
N PHE A 277 -24.28 6.88 6.13
CA PHE A 277 -23.83 6.74 7.52
C PHE A 277 -23.48 8.09 8.17
N VAL A 278 -22.72 8.95 7.48
CA VAL A 278 -22.36 10.28 8.01
C VAL A 278 -23.59 11.19 8.12
N LEU A 279 -24.50 11.14 7.14
CA LEU A 279 -25.75 11.90 7.19
C LEU A 279 -26.69 11.39 8.28
N ALA A 280 -26.76 10.07 8.51
CA ALA A 280 -27.56 9.49 9.60
C ALA A 280 -27.00 9.86 10.98
N PHE A 281 -25.67 9.86 11.15
CA PHE A 281 -25.02 10.35 12.37
C PHE A 281 -25.31 11.83 12.60
N ALA A 282 -25.17 12.67 11.57
CA ALA A 282 -25.45 14.11 11.67
C ALA A 282 -26.94 14.39 11.96
N PHE A 283 -27.85 13.62 11.34
CA PHE A 283 -29.29 13.70 11.58
C PHE A 283 -29.61 13.36 13.05
N MET A 284 -29.13 12.22 13.56
CA MET A 284 -29.27 11.84 14.97
C MET A 284 -28.70 12.91 15.92
N ALA A 285 -27.47 13.37 15.68
CA ALA A 285 -26.80 14.37 16.50
C ALA A 285 -27.47 15.76 16.47
N SER A 286 -28.26 16.07 15.43
CA SER A 286 -28.98 17.34 15.32
C SER A 286 -30.31 17.37 16.07
N GLY A 287 -30.85 16.21 16.49
CA GLY A 287 -32.20 16.08 17.06
C GLY A 287 -33.36 16.35 16.09
N VAL A 288 -33.08 16.84 14.88
CA VAL A 288 -34.09 17.12 13.83
C VAL A 288 -34.84 15.84 13.45
N GLY A 289 -36.15 15.94 13.20
CA GLY A 289 -36.99 14.79 12.87
C GLY A 289 -37.33 13.88 14.06
N GLY A 290 -36.79 14.16 15.25
CA GLY A 290 -37.09 13.44 16.48
C GLY A 290 -36.16 12.26 16.75
N MET A 291 -35.90 12.04 18.04
CA MET A 291 -34.96 11.04 18.58
C MET A 291 -35.12 9.65 17.96
N ALA A 292 -36.34 9.14 17.85
CA ALA A 292 -36.61 7.80 17.31
C ALA A 292 -36.25 7.66 15.83
N ALA A 293 -36.51 8.68 15.00
CA ALA A 293 -36.07 8.66 13.61
C ALA A 293 -34.54 8.71 13.53
N GLY A 294 -33.90 9.57 14.33
CA GLY A 294 -32.44 9.69 14.40
C GLY A 294 -31.74 8.37 14.76
N ILE A 295 -32.12 7.77 15.90
CA ILE A 295 -31.48 6.56 16.44
C ILE A 295 -31.70 5.35 15.52
N VAL A 296 -32.92 5.16 14.99
CA VAL A 296 -33.21 4.03 14.10
C VAL A 296 -32.45 4.15 12.77
N VAL A 297 -32.45 5.33 12.14
CA VAL A 297 -31.73 5.55 10.87
C VAL A 297 -30.22 5.43 11.07
N PHE A 298 -29.67 5.97 12.16
CA PHE A 298 -28.26 5.79 12.51
C PHE A 298 -27.91 4.31 12.73
N THR A 299 -28.69 3.58 13.54
CA THR A 299 -28.47 2.15 13.84
C THR A 299 -28.49 1.28 12.57
N ILE A 300 -29.47 1.49 11.69
CA ILE A 300 -29.53 0.78 10.40
C ILE A 300 -28.29 1.08 9.54
N SER A 301 -27.86 2.35 9.50
CA SER A 301 -26.67 2.74 8.74
C SER A 301 -25.35 2.21 9.35
N LEU A 302 -25.29 2.04 10.67
CA LEU A 302 -24.18 1.45 11.42
C LEU A 302 -24.03 -0.05 11.13
N ILE A 303 -25.16 -0.78 11.11
CA ILE A 303 -25.20 -2.19 10.67
C ILE A 303 -24.72 -2.30 9.21
N ALA A 304 -25.19 -1.42 8.32
CA ALA A 304 -24.76 -1.40 6.92
C ALA A 304 -23.27 -1.06 6.75
N LEU A 305 -22.71 -0.19 7.59
CA LEU A 305 -21.27 0.11 7.65
C LEU A 305 -20.46 -1.15 8.00
N PHE A 306 -20.79 -1.83 9.10
CA PHE A 306 -20.06 -3.01 9.53
C PHE A 306 -20.19 -4.18 8.53
N ALA A 307 -21.37 -4.39 7.96
CA ALA A 307 -21.58 -5.36 6.89
C ALA A 307 -20.72 -5.03 5.65
N ALA A 308 -20.62 -3.75 5.26
CA ALA A 308 -19.76 -3.32 4.16
C ALA A 308 -18.27 -3.54 4.46
N ILE A 309 -17.79 -3.22 5.67
CA ILE A 309 -16.40 -3.45 6.09
C ILE A 309 -16.04 -4.94 5.97
N SER A 310 -16.87 -5.82 6.53
CA SER A 310 -16.58 -7.26 6.52
C SER A 310 -16.72 -7.89 5.12
N ALA A 311 -17.64 -7.40 4.28
CA ALA A 311 -17.71 -7.78 2.87
C ALA A 311 -16.45 -7.34 2.07
N ILE A 312 -15.91 -6.15 2.37
CA ILE A 312 -14.67 -5.65 1.75
C ILE A 312 -13.46 -6.46 2.23
N ALA A 313 -13.37 -6.81 3.51
CA ALA A 313 -12.34 -7.70 4.03
C ALA A 313 -12.40 -9.10 3.39
N LEU A 314 -13.59 -9.67 3.21
CA LEU A 314 -13.81 -10.94 2.50
C LEU A 314 -13.34 -10.89 1.05
N GLU A 315 -13.60 -9.78 0.34
CA GLU A 315 -13.17 -9.61 -1.05
C GLU A 315 -11.64 -9.64 -1.18
N PHE A 316 -10.91 -9.02 -0.23
CA PHE A 316 -9.45 -9.08 -0.18
C PHE A 316 -8.90 -10.46 0.22
N LEU A 317 -9.62 -11.26 1.02
CA LEU A 317 -9.24 -12.66 1.30
C LEU A 317 -9.43 -13.60 0.10
N LYS A 318 -10.52 -13.40 -0.66
CA LYS A 318 -10.84 -14.17 -1.87
C LYS A 318 -9.90 -13.86 -3.02
N HIS A 319 -9.50 -12.60 -3.16
CA HIS A 319 -8.70 -12.12 -4.30
C HIS A 319 -7.37 -11.45 -3.87
N PRO A 320 -6.45 -12.18 -3.20
CA PRO A 320 -5.24 -11.60 -2.59
C PRO A 320 -4.23 -11.01 -3.58
N HIS A 321 -4.41 -11.25 -4.89
CA HIS A 321 -3.61 -10.64 -5.96
C HIS A 321 -4.08 -9.22 -6.34
N ARG A 322 -5.32 -8.83 -5.97
CA ARG A 322 -5.83 -7.46 -6.19
C ARG A 322 -5.13 -6.50 -5.24
N ARG A 323 -4.26 -5.67 -5.79
CA ARG A 323 -3.58 -4.61 -5.04
C ARG A 323 -4.58 -3.52 -4.66
N LEU A 324 -4.40 -2.98 -3.46
CA LEU A 324 -5.03 -1.74 -3.02
C LEU A 324 -4.51 -0.56 -3.87
#